data_AF-A0A381XAZ5-F1
#
_entry.id   AF-A0A381XAZ5-F1
#
_cell.length_a   1.000
_cell.length_b   1.000
_cell.length_c   1.000
_cell.angle_alpha   90.00
_cell.angle_beta   90.00
_cell.angle_gamma   90.00
#
_symmetry.space_group_name_H-M   'P 1'
#
loop_
_entity.id
_entity.type
_entity.pdbx_description
1 polymer ?
#
loop_
_entity_poly.entity_id
_entity_poly.type
_entity_poly.pdbx_seq_one_letter_code
_entity_poly.pdbx_strand_id
1 'polypeptide(L)'
;MIGRPEGTDGKAILGSDDKTSLNELEKNALKNLDVDKINDIAKCLFVLNNRKYGPIPGAYMVMCTKPGKEWCIGQLNADRAKPFVLFEDKVFSSAEEAQKEAEKMKNDRGETAPRRCT
;
A
#
# COMPACT_ATOMS: atom_id res chain seq x y z
N MET A 1 0.78 -32.57 -4.88
CA MET A 1 1.38 -31.82 -3.76
C MET A 1 2.33 -30.79 -4.36
N ILE A 2 1.99 -29.51 -4.30
CA ILE A 2 2.86 -28.44 -4.80
C ILE A 2 3.65 -27.95 -3.58
N GLY A 3 4.96 -28.23 -3.59
CA GLY A 3 5.87 -27.87 -2.51
C GLY A 3 5.96 -26.35 -2.36
N ARG A 4 5.82 -25.88 -1.12
CA ARG A 4 6.06 -24.48 -0.77
C ARG A 4 7.57 -24.21 -0.91
N PRO A 5 7.99 -23.12 -1.58
CA PRO A 5 9.39 -22.74 -1.56
C PRO A 5 9.77 -22.31 -0.13
N GLU A 6 10.83 -22.93 0.41
CA GLU A 6 11.45 -22.52 1.68
C GLU A 6 12.11 -21.14 1.51
N GLY A 7 11.81 -20.22 2.43
CA GLY A 7 12.55 -18.95 2.56
C GLY A 7 11.83 -17.67 2.15
N THR A 8 10.51 -17.64 1.97
CA THR A 8 9.77 -16.37 1.86
C THR A 8 8.80 -16.19 3.03
N ASP A 9 9.26 -15.47 4.04
CA ASP A 9 8.54 -15.07 5.26
C ASP A 9 7.44 -14.04 4.96
N GLY A 10 6.53 -14.34 4.03
CA GLY A 10 5.51 -13.39 3.58
C GLY A 10 6.06 -12.24 2.72
N LYS A 11 7.31 -12.32 2.25
CA LYS A 11 7.97 -11.28 1.45
C LYS A 11 7.68 -11.31 -0.05
N ALA A 12 6.54 -11.85 -0.47
CA ALA A 12 5.94 -11.42 -1.73
C ALA A 12 5.28 -10.04 -1.51
N ILE A 13 6.05 -9.09 -0.99
CA ILE A 13 5.57 -7.74 -0.73
C ILE A 13 5.61 -7.01 -2.07
N LEU A 14 4.44 -6.95 -2.72
CA LEU A 14 4.20 -6.13 -3.89
C LEU A 14 4.66 -4.69 -3.58
N GLY A 15 5.65 -4.17 -4.30
CA GLY A 15 6.15 -2.80 -4.13
C GLY A 15 7.41 -2.61 -3.26
N SER A 16 8.09 -3.69 -2.84
CA SER A 16 9.38 -3.61 -2.12
C SER A 16 10.61 -3.40 -3.01
N ASP A 17 10.45 -3.35 -4.34
CA ASP A 17 11.57 -3.25 -5.26
C ASP A 17 11.48 -1.95 -6.06
N ASP A 18 12.57 -1.17 -6.07
CA ASP A 18 12.83 -0.02 -6.97
C ASP A 18 12.67 -0.37 -8.47
N LYS A 19 12.41 -1.64 -8.78
CA LYS A 19 12.26 -2.22 -10.12
C LYS A 19 10.81 -2.29 -10.59
N THR A 20 9.82 -2.19 -9.69
CA THR A 20 8.41 -2.27 -10.09
C THR A 20 7.91 -0.91 -10.59
N SER A 21 7.61 -0.83 -11.89
CA SER A 21 7.04 0.37 -12.49
C SER A 21 5.67 0.70 -11.89
N LEU A 22 5.32 1.98 -11.83
CA LEU A 22 3.98 2.42 -11.41
C LEU A 22 2.92 1.80 -12.34
N ASN A 23 1.83 1.32 -11.76
CA ASN A 23 0.66 0.89 -12.54
C ASN A 23 -0.18 2.11 -12.98
N GLU A 24 -1.22 1.90 -13.79
CA GLU A 24 -2.00 3.01 -14.34
C GLU A 24 -2.75 3.80 -13.26
N LEU A 25 -3.23 3.13 -12.20
CA LEU A 25 -3.88 3.81 -11.08
C LEU A 25 -2.89 4.71 -10.32
N GLU A 26 -1.69 4.19 -10.06
CA GLU A 26 -0.62 4.90 -9.36
C GLU A 26 -0.10 6.08 -10.18
N LYS A 27 0.13 5.89 -11.50
CA LYS A 27 0.49 6.97 -12.42
C LYS A 27 -0.54 8.09 -12.38
N ASN A 28 -1.84 7.74 -12.48
CA ASN A 28 -2.91 8.73 -12.46
C ASN A 28 -2.99 9.46 -11.12
N ALA A 29 -2.82 8.74 -10.00
CA ALA A 29 -2.82 9.34 -8.67
C ALA A 29 -1.62 10.27 -8.43
N LEU A 30 -0.45 9.95 -8.97
CA LEU A 30 0.79 10.71 -8.80
C LEU A 30 0.97 11.86 -9.80
N LYS A 31 0.30 11.81 -10.96
CA LYS A 31 0.53 12.72 -12.11
C LYS A 31 0.53 14.22 -11.79
N ASN A 32 -0.27 14.65 -10.81
CA ASN A 32 -0.46 16.06 -10.48
C ASN A 32 0.00 16.40 -9.05
N LEU A 33 0.80 15.54 -8.43
CA LEU A 33 1.29 15.77 -7.07
C LEU A 33 2.63 16.50 -7.09
N ASP A 34 2.75 17.43 -6.15
CA ASP A 34 3.97 18.20 -5.90
C ASP A 34 5.08 17.28 -5.36
N VAL A 35 6.24 17.32 -6.01
CA VAL A 35 7.40 16.47 -5.67
C VAL A 35 7.88 16.69 -4.24
N ASP A 36 7.85 17.93 -3.74
CA ASP A 36 8.27 18.22 -2.37
C ASP A 36 7.30 17.64 -1.35
N LYS A 37 5.99 17.68 -1.66
CA LYS A 37 4.97 17.03 -0.82
C LYS A 37 5.10 15.50 -0.84
N ILE A 38 5.41 14.91 -1.99
CA ILE A 38 5.68 13.47 -2.08
C ILE A 38 6.90 13.10 -1.23
N ASN A 39 7.97 13.89 -1.29
CA ASN A 39 9.15 13.68 -0.47
C ASN A 39 8.85 13.77 1.03
N ASP A 40 8.02 14.72 1.45
CA ASP A 40 7.63 14.85 2.86
C ASP A 40 6.71 13.71 3.32
N ILE A 41 5.83 13.22 2.45
CA ILE A 41 5.05 12.00 2.70
C ILE A 41 5.99 10.81 2.88
N ALA A 42 6.96 10.61 1.98
CA ALA A 42 7.90 9.50 2.06
C ALA A 42 8.73 9.52 3.36
N LYS A 43 9.18 10.69 3.82
CA LYS A 43 9.85 10.84 5.13
C LYS A 43 8.92 10.44 6.28
N CYS A 44 7.66 10.89 6.26
CA CYS A 44 6.68 10.53 7.26
C CYS A 44 6.45 9.00 7.28
N LEU A 45 6.26 8.40 6.11
CA LEU A 45 6.04 6.97 5.94
C LEU A 45 7.26 6.16 6.38
N PHE A 46 8.48 6.61 6.10
CA PHE A 46 9.72 5.99 6.58
C PHE A 46 9.81 5.97 8.10
N VAL A 47 9.44 7.07 8.76
CA VAL A 47 9.38 7.12 10.23
C VAL A 47 8.30 6.18 10.77
N LEU A 48 7.11 6.18 10.17
CA LEU A 48 6.02 5.28 10.55
C LEU A 48 6.40 3.81 10.34
N ASN A 49 7.21 3.50 9.33
CA ASN A 49 7.67 2.14 9.05
C ASN A 49 8.91 1.73 9.87
N ASN A 50 9.11 2.32 11.05
CA ASN A 50 10.27 2.04 11.92
C ASN A 50 11.62 2.20 11.21
N ARG A 51 11.75 3.23 10.36
CA ARG A 51 12.95 3.52 9.56
C ARG A 51 13.34 2.39 8.61
N LYS A 52 12.35 1.71 8.03
CA LYS A 52 12.50 0.73 6.95
C LYS A 52 11.83 1.26 5.69
N TYR A 53 12.45 1.02 4.54
CA TYR A 53 11.82 1.26 3.24
C TYR A 53 10.86 0.11 2.91
N GLY A 54 9.88 0.39 2.05
CA GLY A 54 8.91 -0.60 1.58
C GLY A 54 7.54 -0.50 2.27
N PRO A 55 6.58 -1.38 1.87
CA PRO A 55 5.22 -1.36 2.37
C PRO A 55 5.12 -1.44 3.90
N ILE A 56 4.23 -0.63 4.45
CA ILE A 56 4.00 -0.54 5.88
C ILE A 56 3.00 -1.63 6.28
N PRO A 57 3.39 -2.64 7.08
CA PRO A 57 2.49 -3.72 7.47
C PRO A 57 1.23 -3.18 8.15
N GLY A 58 0.06 -3.70 7.80
CA GLY A 58 -1.21 -3.32 8.44
C GLY A 58 -1.71 -1.89 8.17
N ALA A 59 -1.01 -1.13 7.32
CA ALA A 59 -1.38 0.24 6.94
C ALA A 59 -2.06 0.28 5.56
N TYR A 60 -3.26 -0.30 5.51
CA TYR A 60 -4.12 -0.29 4.32
C TYR A 60 -4.86 1.04 4.19
N MET A 61 -5.13 1.44 2.95
CA MET A 61 -5.92 2.61 2.61
C MET A 61 -6.95 2.29 1.53
N VAL A 62 -7.99 3.09 1.44
CA VAL A 62 -8.98 3.03 0.36
C VAL A 62 -8.91 4.34 -0.41
N MET A 63 -8.67 4.25 -1.72
CA MET A 63 -8.53 5.40 -2.60
C MET A 63 -9.70 5.46 -3.58
N CYS A 64 -10.35 6.62 -3.66
CA CYS A 64 -11.33 6.89 -4.71
C CYS A 64 -10.60 7.12 -6.03
N THR A 65 -10.73 6.19 -6.98
CA THR A 65 -10.13 6.30 -8.32
C THR A 65 -11.08 6.97 -9.29
N LYS A 66 -12.41 6.80 -9.09
CA LYS A 66 -13.46 7.54 -9.79
C LYS A 66 -14.52 8.02 -8.79
N PRO A 67 -14.75 9.34 -8.67
CA PRO A 67 -15.72 9.89 -7.73
C PRO A 67 -17.08 9.19 -7.78
N GLY A 68 -17.47 8.60 -6.65
CA GLY A 68 -18.78 7.95 -6.48
C GLY A 68 -18.98 6.65 -7.28
N LYS A 69 -17.92 6.09 -7.88
CA LYS A 69 -18.03 4.91 -8.76
C LYS A 69 -17.02 3.83 -8.46
N GLU A 70 -15.77 4.19 -8.21
CA GLU A 70 -14.69 3.21 -8.04
C GLU A 70 -13.79 3.57 -6.86
N TRP A 71 -13.62 2.58 -6.00
CA TRP A 71 -12.80 2.63 -4.81
C TRP A 71 -11.81 1.47 -4.84
N CYS A 72 -10.52 1.77 -4.74
CA CYS A 72 -9.45 0.79 -4.80
C CYS A 72 -8.80 0.64 -3.43
N ILE A 73 -8.53 -0.59 -3.01
CA ILE A 73 -7.69 -0.82 -1.83
C ILE A 73 -6.23 -0.57 -2.22
N GLY A 74 -5.47 -0.01 -1.30
CA GLY A 74 -4.03 0.11 -1.40
C GLY A 74 -3.34 -0.07 -0.06
N GLN A 75 -2.01 0.00 -0.09
CA GLN A 75 -1.15 -0.05 1.09
C GLN A 75 -0.16 1.10 1.05
N LEU A 76 0.07 1.73 2.20
CA LEU A 76 1.11 2.76 2.32
C LEU A 76 2.49 2.14 2.14
N ASN A 77 3.38 2.86 1.45
CA ASN A 77 4.72 2.40 1.13
C ASN A 77 5.74 3.47 1.50
N ALA A 78 6.70 3.11 2.33
CA ALA A 78 7.79 4.00 2.73
C ALA A 78 8.83 4.11 1.61
N ASP A 79 8.41 4.66 0.47
CA ASP A 79 9.24 4.90 -0.70
C ASP A 79 8.82 6.24 -1.33
N ARG A 80 9.81 7.04 -1.74
CA ARG A 80 9.60 8.34 -2.40
C ARG A 80 9.07 8.21 -3.82
N ALA A 81 9.47 7.16 -4.55
CA ALA A 81 9.03 6.94 -5.92
C ALA A 81 7.62 6.38 -5.96
N LYS A 82 7.24 5.64 -4.91
CA LYS A 82 5.99 4.92 -4.81
C LYS A 82 5.44 5.00 -3.37
N PRO A 83 4.85 6.12 -2.95
CA PRO A 83 4.39 6.32 -1.56
C PRO A 83 3.18 5.45 -1.16
N PHE A 84 2.53 4.82 -2.13
CA PHE A 84 1.47 3.83 -1.92
C PHE A 84 1.45 2.83 -3.08
N VAL A 85 0.92 1.65 -2.81
CA VAL A 85 0.68 0.59 -3.79
C VAL A 85 -0.82 0.39 -3.90
N LEU A 86 -1.39 0.51 -5.10
CA LEU A 86 -2.82 0.24 -5.35
C LEU A 86 -3.02 -1.16 -5.90
N PHE A 87 -3.96 -1.91 -5.33
CA PHE A 87 -4.27 -3.28 -5.74
C PHE A 87 -5.31 -3.27 -6.87
N GLU A 88 -4.87 -3.44 -8.12
CA GLU A 88 -5.75 -3.38 -9.32
C GLU A 88 -6.85 -4.45 -9.32
N ASP A 89 -6.65 -5.56 -8.60
CA ASP A 89 -7.62 -6.64 -8.43
C ASP A 89 -8.65 -6.38 -7.30
N LYS A 90 -8.50 -5.28 -6.57
CA LYS A 90 -9.32 -4.91 -5.39
C LYS A 90 -10.05 -3.59 -5.60
N VAL A 91 -10.86 -3.52 -6.65
CA VAL A 91 -11.70 -2.37 -7.00
C VAL A 91 -13.17 -2.66 -6.66
N PHE A 92 -13.80 -1.72 -5.98
CA PHE A 92 -15.15 -1.82 -5.43
C PHE A 92 -16.03 -0.66 -5.88
N SER A 93 -17.34 -0.87 -5.81
CA SER A 93 -18.35 0.12 -6.18
C SER A 93 -18.61 1.15 -5.08
N SER A 94 -18.23 0.84 -3.83
CA SER A 94 -18.44 1.69 -2.67
C SER A 94 -17.23 1.74 -1.73
N ALA A 95 -17.08 2.84 -1.00
CA ALA A 95 -16.04 2.99 0.01
C ALA A 95 -16.22 1.98 1.15
N GLU A 96 -17.46 1.69 1.54
CA GLU A 96 -17.78 0.79 2.66
C GLU A 96 -17.35 -0.65 2.37
N GLU A 97 -17.62 -1.15 1.15
CA GLU A 97 -17.17 -2.48 0.71
C GLU A 97 -15.64 -2.57 0.70
N ALA A 98 -14.98 -1.56 0.14
CA ALA A 98 -13.52 -1.50 0.10
C ALA A 98 -12.90 -1.45 1.50
N GLN A 99 -13.51 -0.72 2.44
CA GLN A 99 -13.06 -0.63 3.83
C GLN A 99 -13.19 -1.97 4.55
N LYS A 100 -14.34 -2.65 4.42
CA LYS A 100 -14.56 -3.98 5.01
C LYS A 100 -13.55 -5.01 4.50
N GLU A 101 -13.28 -5.02 3.19
CA GLU A 101 -12.29 -5.93 2.62
C GLU A 101 -10.85 -5.55 3.07
N ALA A 102 -10.52 -4.26 3.19
CA ALA A 102 -9.22 -3.83 3.69
C ALA A 102 -8.99 -4.27 5.15
N GLU A 103 -10.02 -4.17 6.00
CA GLU A 103 -9.98 -4.69 7.37
C GLU A 103 -9.81 -6.21 7.40
N LYS A 104 -10.52 -6.92 6.53
CA LYS A 104 -10.37 -8.37 6.39
C LYS A 104 -8.95 -8.76 5.96
N MET A 105 -8.38 -8.08 4.95
CA MET A 105 -7.00 -8.30 4.50
C MET A 105 -5.99 -8.10 5.62
N LYS A 106 -6.18 -7.05 6.43
CA LYS A 106 -5.34 -6.78 7.60
C LYS A 106 -5.39 -7.91 8.62
N ASN A 107 -6.59 -8.40 8.93
CA ASN A 107 -6.81 -9.48 9.89
C ASN A 107 -6.26 -10.82 9.38
N ASP A 108 -6.53 -11.16 8.12
CA ASP A 108 -6.13 -12.43 7.49
C ASP A 108 -4.60 -12.57 7.41
N ARG A 109 -3.89 -11.46 7.18
CA ARG A 109 -2.42 -11.44 7.14
C ARG A 109 -1.76 -11.42 8.52
N GLY A 110 -2.54 -11.23 9.59
CA GLY A 110 -2.01 -11.09 10.95
C GLY A 110 -1.08 -9.87 11.11
N GLU A 111 -1.16 -8.90 10.21
CA GLU A 111 -0.28 -7.74 10.20
C GLU A 111 -0.71 -6.75 11.29
N THR A 112 0.23 -6.36 12.13
CA THR A 112 0.01 -5.26 13.09
C THR A 112 0.66 -4.00 12.54
N ALA A 113 -0.10 -2.90 12.52
CA ALA A 113 0.46 -1.59 12.18
C ALA A 113 1.64 -1.28 13.10
N PRO A 114 2.72 -0.65 12.60
CA PRO A 114 3.85 -0.25 13.43
C PRO A 114 3.37 0.52 14.66
N ARG A 115 3.68 0.00 15.84
CA ARG A 115 3.42 0.73 17.09
C ARG A 115 4.44 1.86 17.17
N ARG A 116 3.99 3.07 17.51
CA ARG A 116 4.93 4.12 17.95
C ARG A 116 5.80 3.53 19.05
N CYS A 117 7.11 3.58 18.89
CA CYS A 117 8.01 3.45 20.03
C CYS A 117 7.63 4.58 20.99
N THR A 118 6.96 4.22 22.09
CA THR A 118 6.83 5.08 23.28
C THR A 118 8.14 5.12 24.03
#